data_AF-A0A9W5X2L6-F1
#
_entry.id   AF-A0A9W5X2L6-F1
#
_cell.length_a   1.000
_cell.length_b   1.000
_cell.length_c   1.000
_cell.angle_alpha   90.00
_cell.angle_beta   90.00
_cell.angle_gamma   90.00
#
_symmetry.space_group_name_H-M   'P 1'
#
loop_
_entity.id
_entity.type
_entity.pdbx_description
1 polymer ?
#
loop_
_entity_poly.entity_id
_entity_poly.type
_entity_poly.pdbx_seq_one_letter_code
_entity_poly.pdbx_strand_id
1 'polypeptide(L)'
;TSLDLTILPFTQGQPLPEPGIMVSIGFGWGIERYRYPGDLPKVAATGGSNCDAVGLPVLQPQEISPFVVTDIGGNRWRYGNQGVVLNSDGLKQLLFGPIDGPPRNSSQIGMPG
;
A
#
# COMPACT_ATOMS: atom_id res chain seq x y z
N THR A 1 21.32 -32.60 1.58
CA THR A 1 21.83 -32.11 0.28
C THR A 1 20.65 -31.99 -0.66
N SER A 2 19.89 -30.92 -0.49
CA SER A 2 19.80 -29.79 -1.43
C SER A 2 18.54 -29.94 -2.27
N LEU A 3 17.43 -29.44 -1.71
CA LEU A 3 16.23 -29.13 -2.49
C LEU A 3 16.53 -27.81 -3.19
N ASP A 4 17.23 -27.89 -4.32
CA ASP A 4 17.32 -26.80 -5.29
C ASP A 4 15.95 -26.67 -5.98
N LEU A 5 15.02 -25.97 -5.33
CA LEU A 5 13.83 -25.45 -6.00
C LEU A 5 14.29 -24.26 -6.83
N THR A 6 14.90 -24.57 -7.97
CA THR A 6 15.34 -23.62 -8.99
C THR A 6 14.19 -22.68 -9.31
N ILE A 7 14.36 -21.41 -8.97
CA ILE A 7 13.61 -20.32 -9.57
C ILE A 7 13.85 -20.44 -11.07
N LEU A 8 12.91 -21.04 -11.79
CA LEU A 8 12.96 -21.11 -13.24
C LEU A 8 12.92 -19.67 -13.75
N PRO A 9 13.86 -19.25 -14.61
CA PRO A 9 13.82 -17.92 -15.18
C PRO A 9 12.51 -17.78 -15.96
N PHE A 10 11.84 -16.64 -15.81
CA PHE A 10 10.54 -16.36 -16.43
C PHE A 10 10.56 -16.55 -17.96
N THR A 11 11.75 -16.56 -18.57
CA THR A 11 12.01 -16.85 -19.98
C THR A 11 11.77 -18.30 -20.40
N GLN A 12 11.64 -19.25 -19.46
CA GLN A 12 11.38 -20.67 -19.72
C GLN A 12 9.99 -21.14 -19.26
N GLY A 13 9.15 -20.23 -18.78
CA GLY A 13 7.74 -20.52 -18.50
C GLY A 13 6.99 -20.87 -19.79
N GLN A 14 5.94 -21.70 -19.69
CA GLN A 14 5.03 -21.93 -20.81
C GLN A 14 4.49 -20.58 -21.30
N PRO A 15 4.47 -20.34 -22.62
CA PRO A 15 3.91 -19.11 -23.17
C PRO A 15 2.44 -18.98 -22.73
N LEU A 16 2.01 -17.74 -22.46
CA LEU A 16 0.63 -17.50 -22.06
C LEU A 16 -0.32 -17.96 -23.18
N PRO A 17 -1.51 -18.53 -22.85
CA PRO A 17 -2.46 -19.02 -23.84
C PRO A 17 -2.93 -17.94 -24.82
N GLU A 18 -2.94 -16.69 -24.35
CA GLU A 18 -3.28 -15.51 -25.12
C GLU A 18 -2.10 -14.51 -25.09
N PRO A 19 -1.83 -13.80 -26.20
CA PRO A 19 -0.83 -12.74 -26.21
C PRO A 19 -1.24 -11.64 -25.23
N GLY A 20 -0.48 -11.48 -24.14
CA GLY A 20 -0.77 -10.51 -23.10
C GLY A 20 0.03 -10.78 -21.82
N ILE A 21 -0.35 -10.10 -20.74
CA ILE A 21 0.19 -10.35 -19.40
C ILE A 21 -0.99 -10.78 -18.53
N MET A 22 -0.98 -12.03 -18.06
CA MET A 22 -1.90 -12.49 -17.03
C MET A 22 -1.45 -11.90 -15.70
N VAL A 23 -2.22 -10.93 -15.20
CA VAL A 23 -1.97 -10.30 -13.89
C VAL A 23 -3.10 -10.63 -12.93
N SER A 24 -2.72 -11.01 -11.71
CA SER A 24 -3.64 -11.01 -10.58
C SER A 24 -3.54 -9.65 -9.90
N ILE A 25 -4.61 -8.86 -9.98
CA ILE A 25 -4.69 -7.51 -9.39
C ILE A 25 -5.67 -7.52 -8.22
N GLY A 26 -5.23 -6.97 -7.09
CA GLY A 26 -6.05 -6.77 -5.90
C GLY A 26 -6.04 -5.31 -5.48
N PHE A 27 -7.16 -4.81 -4.96
CA PHE A 27 -7.23 -3.48 -4.36
C PHE A 27 -6.83 -3.56 -2.89
N GLY A 28 -5.70 -2.94 -2.56
CA GLY A 28 -5.28 -2.73 -1.17
C GLY A 28 -5.95 -1.50 -0.57
N TRP A 29 -6.52 -1.64 0.63
CA TRP A 29 -7.14 -0.53 1.36
C TRP A 29 -6.09 0.26 2.16
N GLY A 30 -6.34 1.55 2.38
CA GLY A 30 -5.52 2.38 3.28
C GLY A 30 -4.15 2.78 2.76
N ILE A 31 -3.85 2.54 1.48
CA ILE A 31 -2.64 3.05 0.83
C ILE A 31 -2.93 4.46 0.31
N GLU A 32 -2.02 5.40 0.57
CA GLU A 32 -2.17 6.77 0.10
C GLU A 32 -2.11 6.84 -1.43
N ARG A 33 -2.94 7.73 -2.01
CA ARG A 33 -2.93 8.00 -3.45
C ARG A 33 -1.58 8.54 -3.93
N TYR A 34 -1.10 8.00 -5.05
CA TYR A 34 0.06 8.53 -5.77
C TYR A 34 -0.20 9.98 -6.22
N ARG A 35 0.73 10.88 -5.93
CA ARG A 35 0.69 12.30 -6.30
C ARG A 35 1.91 12.64 -7.13
N TYR A 36 1.67 12.91 -8.41
CA TYR A 36 2.67 13.51 -9.28
C TYR A 36 2.80 15.02 -8.98
N PRO A 37 4.01 15.62 -8.99
CA PRO A 37 5.31 14.98 -9.18
C PRO A 37 5.97 14.47 -7.87
N GLY A 38 5.35 14.66 -6.72
CA GLY A 38 5.98 14.39 -5.41
C GLY A 38 6.38 12.93 -5.17
N ASP A 39 5.62 11.97 -5.70
CA ASP A 39 5.84 10.54 -5.48
C ASP A 39 6.66 9.87 -6.60
N LEU A 40 7.27 10.63 -7.52
CA LEU A 40 8.14 10.06 -8.56
C LEU A 40 9.24 9.18 -7.94
N PRO A 41 9.47 7.96 -8.45
CA PRO A 41 10.61 7.15 -8.05
C PRO A 41 11.91 7.95 -8.22
N LYS A 42 12.69 8.01 -7.14
CA LYS A 42 13.99 8.69 -7.13
C LYS A 42 15.10 7.66 -7.24
N VAL A 43 16.12 7.99 -8.02
CA VAL A 43 17.32 7.16 -8.24
C VAL A 43 18.50 7.58 -7.36
N ALA A 44 18.22 8.24 -6.23
CA ALA A 44 19.23 8.76 -5.30
C ALA A 44 19.46 7.84 -4.08
N ALA A 45 18.85 6.67 -4.05
CA ALA A 45 19.02 5.73 -2.95
C ALA A 45 20.47 5.22 -2.88
N THR A 46 21.13 5.44 -1.75
CA THR A 46 22.46 4.91 -1.44
C THR A 46 22.34 3.69 -0.54
N GLY A 47 23.07 2.61 -0.84
CA GLY A 47 23.11 1.39 -0.02
C GLY A 47 23.01 0.10 -0.84
N GLY A 48 23.36 -1.03 -0.24
CA GLY A 48 23.21 -2.36 -0.84
C GLY A 48 21.80 -2.93 -0.67
N SER A 49 21.61 -4.21 -1.02
CA SER A 49 20.36 -4.92 -0.77
C SER A 49 20.13 -5.03 0.74
N ASN A 50 19.05 -4.43 1.26
CA ASN A 50 18.65 -4.56 2.65
C ASN A 50 17.82 -5.83 2.92
N CYS A 51 17.78 -6.79 1.99
CA CYS A 51 16.96 -8.00 2.09
C CYS A 51 17.27 -8.81 3.36
N ASP A 52 18.55 -9.08 3.63
CA ASP A 52 18.97 -9.85 4.80
C ASP A 52 18.67 -9.09 6.11
N ALA A 53 18.78 -7.76 6.09
CA ALA A 53 18.48 -6.91 7.24
C ALA A 53 16.98 -6.90 7.63
N VAL A 54 16.09 -7.32 6.70
CA VAL A 54 14.65 -7.42 6.94
C VAL A 54 14.16 -8.88 6.99
N GLY A 55 15.08 -9.85 7.09
CA GLY A 55 14.73 -11.27 7.22
C GLY A 55 14.24 -11.92 5.91
N LEU A 56 14.46 -11.29 4.76
CA LEU A 56 14.16 -11.90 3.47
C LEU A 56 15.31 -12.83 3.03
N PRO A 57 15.05 -13.89 2.25
CA PRO A 57 13.76 -14.22 1.60
C PRO A 57 12.83 -15.11 2.43
N VAL A 58 13.29 -15.66 3.56
CA VAL A 58 12.54 -16.64 4.36
C VAL A 58 11.96 -15.99 5.61
N LEU A 59 10.66 -15.68 5.56
CA LEU A 59 9.89 -15.21 6.71
C LEU A 59 9.20 -16.40 7.40
N GLN A 60 9.08 -16.36 8.73
CA GLN A 60 8.28 -17.34 9.47
C GLN A 60 6.78 -17.17 9.19
N PRO A 61 5.94 -18.20 9.41
CA PRO A 61 4.49 -18.03 9.34
C PRO A 61 4.02 -16.88 10.23
N GLN A 62 3.18 -16.00 9.70
CA GLN A 62 2.67 -14.79 10.38
C GLN A 62 3.71 -13.67 10.63
N GLU A 63 4.96 -13.84 10.21
CA GLU A 63 5.99 -12.79 10.33
C GLU A 63 5.80 -11.72 9.25
N ILE A 64 5.86 -10.45 9.66
CA ILE A 64 5.74 -9.29 8.77
C ILE A 64 7.12 -8.66 8.65
N SER A 65 7.69 -8.66 7.44
CA SER A 65 8.96 -7.98 7.17
C SER A 65 8.86 -6.50 7.56
N PRO A 66 9.85 -5.95 8.29
CA PRO A 66 9.91 -4.52 8.54
C PRO A 66 10.06 -3.75 7.22
N PHE A 67 9.58 -2.51 7.21
CA PHE A 67 9.70 -1.63 6.06
C PHE A 67 11.03 -0.87 6.07
N VAL A 68 11.74 -0.89 4.94
CA VAL A 68 12.98 -0.13 4.76
C VAL A 68 12.65 1.28 4.28
N VAL A 69 12.81 2.27 5.17
CA VAL A 69 12.61 3.68 4.84
C VAL A 69 13.80 4.18 4.01
N THR A 70 13.54 4.54 2.76
CA THR A 70 14.55 5.00 1.78
C THR A 70 13.99 6.15 0.93
N ASP A 71 14.87 6.91 0.25
CA ASP A 71 14.45 7.98 -0.66
C ASP A 71 13.98 7.42 -2.02
N ILE A 72 12.85 6.71 -2.00
CA ILE A 72 12.22 6.06 -3.16
C ILE A 72 11.08 6.89 -3.78
N GLY A 73 10.94 8.16 -3.36
CA GLY A 73 9.85 9.04 -3.77
C GLY A 73 8.57 8.82 -2.97
N GLY A 74 7.93 7.65 -3.14
CA GLY A 74 6.69 7.30 -2.45
C GLY A 74 6.88 6.57 -1.12
N ASN A 75 6.22 7.04 -0.05
CA ASN A 75 6.19 6.35 1.25
C ASN A 75 4.73 6.12 1.69
N ARG A 76 4.31 4.85 1.76
CA ARG A 76 2.95 4.46 2.20
C ARG A 76 2.67 4.73 3.69
N TRP A 77 3.71 4.94 4.52
CA TRP A 77 3.59 5.31 5.94
C TRP A 77 3.78 6.82 6.18
N ARG A 78 3.81 7.66 5.15
CA ARG A 78 4.12 9.11 5.26
C ARG A 78 3.27 9.87 6.29
N TYR A 79 2.04 9.42 6.53
CA TYR A 79 1.09 10.05 7.46
C TYR A 79 0.90 9.25 8.75
N GLY A 80 1.60 8.13 8.94
CA GLY A 80 1.44 7.28 10.13
C GLY A 80 0.07 6.60 10.25
N ASN A 81 -0.71 6.54 9.16
CA ASN A 81 -2.02 5.90 9.15
C ASN A 81 -1.88 4.41 9.44
N GLN A 82 -2.42 3.93 10.57
CA GLN A 82 -2.42 2.50 10.93
C GLN A 82 -3.60 1.73 10.32
N GLY A 83 -4.50 2.40 9.60
CA GLY A 83 -5.69 1.80 9.01
C GLY A 83 -6.41 2.73 8.04
N VAL A 84 -7.64 2.35 7.69
CA VAL A 84 -8.51 3.16 6.81
C VAL A 84 -8.94 4.42 7.55
N VAL A 85 -8.51 5.57 7.05
CA VAL A 85 -9.00 6.88 7.49
C VAL A 85 -10.17 7.25 6.60
N LEU A 86 -11.40 7.05 7.09
CA LEU A 86 -12.62 7.35 6.35
C LEU A 86 -13.13 8.76 6.69
N ASN A 87 -13.35 9.59 5.67
CA ASN A 87 -14.12 10.81 5.82
C ASN A 87 -15.61 10.46 5.87
N SER A 88 -16.12 10.22 7.07
CA SER A 88 -17.52 9.85 7.31
C SER A 88 -18.50 10.89 6.79
N ASP A 89 -18.21 12.18 6.93
CA ASP A 89 -19.03 13.28 6.42
C ASP A 89 -19.09 13.27 4.88
N GLY A 90 -17.94 13.16 4.23
CA GLY A 90 -17.88 13.06 2.77
C GLY A 90 -18.60 11.83 2.21
N LEU A 91 -18.52 10.69 2.91
CA LEU A 91 -19.26 9.48 2.53
C LEU A 91 -20.77 9.68 2.67
N LYS A 92 -21.22 10.27 3.78
CA LYS A 92 -22.65 10.58 3.99
C LYS A 92 -23.16 11.51 2.90
N GLN A 93 -22.41 12.57 2.57
CA GLN A 93 -22.79 13.50 1.51
C GLN A 93 -22.83 12.87 0.12
N LEU A 94 -21.90 11.95 -0.18
CA LEU A 94 -21.92 11.20 -1.45
C LEU A 94 -23.16 10.30 -1.56
N LEU A 95 -23.57 9.67 -0.46
CA LEU A 95 -24.69 8.71 -0.45
C LEU A 95 -26.06 9.38 -0.42
N PHE A 96 -26.20 10.50 0.28
CA PHE A 96 -27.50 11.12 0.56
C PHE A 96 -27.63 12.55 0.02
N GLY A 97 -26.59 13.09 -0.63
CA GLY A 97 -26.52 14.50 -1.01
C GLY A 97 -26.21 15.41 0.18
N PRO A 98 -26.33 16.73 0.04
CA PRO A 98 -26.14 17.68 1.14
C PRO A 98 -27.15 17.38 2.25
N ILE A 99 -26.66 16.92 3.40
CA ILE A 99 -27.46 16.64 4.59
C ILE A 99 -27.03 17.61 5.68
N ASP A 100 -28.01 18.24 6.33
CA ASP A 100 -27.73 18.97 7.56
C ASP A 100 -27.11 18.01 8.58
N GLY A 101 -26.05 18.47 9.24
CA GLY A 101 -25.34 17.65 10.22
C GLY A 101 -26.28 17.12 11.31
N PRO A 102 -25.91 16.04 12.03
CA PRO A 102 -26.74 15.47 13.09
C PRO A 102 -27.17 16.57 14.08
N PRO A 103 -28.42 16.53 14.62
CA PRO A 103 -28.90 17.52 15.56
C PRO A 103 -27.91 17.70 16.71
N ARG A 104 -27.18 18.82 16.70
CA ARG A 104 -26.17 19.10 17.71
C ARG A 104 -26.90 19.67 18.93
N ASN A 105 -26.75 19.03 20.08
CA ASN A 105 -26.94 19.76 21.32
C ASN A 105 -25.79 20.77 21.47
N SER A 106 -25.99 21.81 22.28
CA SER A 106 -25.03 22.92 22.44
C SER A 106 -23.61 22.48 22.79
N SER A 107 -23.42 21.30 23.38
CA SER A 107 -22.13 20.74 23.77
C SER A 107 -21.33 20.06 22.64
N GLN A 108 -21.93 19.84 21.47
CA GLN A 108 -21.30 19.11 20.35
C GLN A 108 -20.93 20.03 19.17
N ILE A 109 -21.13 21.34 19.29
CA ILE A 109 -20.67 22.32 18.29
C ILE A 109 -19.12 22.26 18.25
N GLY A 110 -18.56 21.93 17.08
CA GLY A 110 -17.11 21.90 16.87
C GLY A 110 -16.43 20.53 16.95
N MET A 111 -17.14 19.46 17.32
CA MET A 111 -16.62 18.08 17.21
C MET A 111 -16.69 17.59 15.75
N PRO A 112 -15.67 16.88 15.24
CA PRO A 112 -15.74 16.25 13.92
C PRO A 112 -16.84 15.16 13.93
N GLY A 113 -17.64 15.10 12.85
CA GLY A 113 -18.79 14.18 12.69
C GLY A 113 -18.62 13.13 11.61
#